data_AF-R6YT12-F1
#
_entry.id   AF-R6YT12-F1
#
_cell.length_a   1.000
_cell.length_b   1.000
_cell.length_c   1.000
_cell.angle_alpha   90.00
_cell.angle_beta   90.00
_cell.angle_gamma   90.00
#
_symmetry.space_group_name_H-M   'P 1'
#
loop_
_entity.id
_entity.type
_entity.pdbx_description
1 polymer ?
#
loop_
_entity_poly.entity_id
_entity_poly.type
_entity_poly.pdbx_seq_one_letter_code
_entity_poly.pdbx_strand_id
1 'polypeptide(L)' 'MITTMKAYELLEQQGLVTAVQGKGYYVNAQDSEMLREQHLRKVEEALQEAIRAAKRAGMTEKELTEMLNLLIKMEEQE' A
#
# COMPACT_ATOMS: atom_id res chain seq x y z
N MET A 1 -31.77 21.15 10.13
CA MET A 1 -31.25 20.33 9.01
C MET A 1 -29.78 20.72 8.81
N ILE A 2 -28.85 20.02 9.47
CA ILE A 2 -27.39 20.29 9.41
C ILE A 2 -26.67 18.93 9.46
N THR A 3 -26.83 18.10 8.43
CA THR A 3 -26.26 16.74 8.42
C THR A 3 -25.51 16.37 7.14
N THR A 4 -25.47 17.25 6.13
CA THR A 4 -24.70 17.02 4.90
C THR A 4 -23.39 17.80 4.85
N MET A 5 -23.33 19.04 5.39
CA MET A 5 -22.09 19.84 5.37
C MET A 5 -20.97 19.26 6.27
N LYS A 6 -21.30 18.69 7.43
CA LYS A 6 -20.31 18.06 8.32
C LYS A 6 -19.65 16.80 7.74
N ALA A 7 -20.26 16.15 6.75
CA ALA A 7 -19.67 14.97 6.13
C ALA A 7 -18.47 15.34 5.23
N TYR A 8 -18.53 16.49 4.56
CA TYR A 8 -17.45 16.96 3.68
C TYR A 8 -16.25 17.52 4.47
N GLU A 9 -16.49 18.24 5.57
CA GLU A 9 -15.42 18.74 6.45
C GLU A 9 -14.66 17.60 7.14
N LEU A 10 -15.35 16.49 7.46
CA LEU A 10 -14.70 15.29 8.01
C LEU A 10 -13.84 14.58 6.97
N LEU A 11 -14.26 14.58 5.69
CA LEU A 11 -13.51 14.01 4.58
C LEU A 11 -12.29 14.87 4.22
N GLU A 12 -12.38 16.21 4.32
CA GLU A 12 -11.24 17.12 4.20
C GLU A 12 -10.22 16.91 5.34
N GLN A 13 -10.68 16.76 6.58
CA GLN A 13 -9.79 16.49 7.72
C GLN A 13 -9.10 15.11 7.67
N GLN A 14 -9.66 14.16 6.91
CA GLN A 14 -9.07 12.85 6.65
C GLN A 14 -8.17 12.83 5.40
N GLY A 15 -8.03 13.97 4.70
CA GLY A 15 -7.19 14.09 3.50
C GLY A 15 -7.81 13.58 2.20
N LEU A 16 -9.09 13.19 2.21
CA LEU A 16 -9.75 12.48 1.11
C LEU A 16 -10.21 13.38 -0.05
N VAL A 17 -10.20 14.71 0.12
CA VAL A 17 -10.63 15.69 -0.89
C VAL A 17 -10.00 17.05 -0.62
N THR A 18 -9.55 17.76 -1.68
CA THR A 18 -9.23 19.20 -1.61
C THR A 18 -10.27 19.99 -2.41
N ALA A 19 -10.92 20.97 -1.78
CA ALA A 19 -11.80 21.90 -2.49
C ALA A 19 -10.97 22.99 -3.22
N VAL A 20 -11.01 23.00 -4.56
CA VAL A 20 -10.48 24.13 -5.36
C VAL A 20 -11.64 25.02 -5.77
N GLN A 21 -11.62 26.28 -5.31
CA GLN A 21 -12.69 27.26 -5.57
C GLN A 21 -12.87 27.46 -7.08
N GLY A 22 -14.06 27.10 -7.59
CA GLY A 22 -14.45 27.28 -8.99
C GLY A 22 -14.28 26.07 -9.92
N LYS A 23 -13.83 24.89 -9.45
CA LYS A 23 -13.65 23.70 -10.32
C LYS A 23 -14.17 22.35 -9.78
N GLY A 24 -14.75 22.31 -8.57
CA GLY A 24 -15.26 21.07 -7.94
C GLY A 24 -14.19 20.30 -7.15
N TYR A 25 -14.51 19.09 -6.69
CA TYR A 25 -13.66 18.22 -5.87
C TYR A 25 -12.69 17.40 -6.75
N TYR A 26 -11.38 17.47 -6.46
CA TYR A 26 -10.35 16.67 -7.13
C TYR A 26 -9.76 15.64 -6.16
N VAL A 27 -9.55 14.40 -6.63
CA VAL A 27 -8.80 13.35 -5.92
C VAL A 27 -7.32 13.72 -5.93
N ASN A 28 -6.69 13.86 -4.76
CA ASN A 28 -5.31 14.32 -4.66
C ASN A 28 -4.33 13.23 -5.12
N ALA A 29 -3.34 13.60 -5.94
CA ALA A 29 -2.21 12.71 -6.28
C ALA A 29 -1.45 12.21 -5.04
N GLN A 30 -1.51 12.94 -3.92
CA GLN A 30 -1.03 12.51 -2.61
C GLN A 30 -1.65 11.19 -2.14
N ASP A 31 -2.92 10.91 -2.44
CA ASP A 31 -3.57 9.64 -2.06
C ASP A 31 -2.95 8.46 -2.80
N SER A 32 -2.67 8.61 -4.10
CA SER A 32 -2.01 7.53 -4.87
C SER A 32 -0.58 7.25 -4.41
N GLU A 33 0.17 8.29 -4.01
CA GLU A 33 1.52 8.14 -3.48
C GLU A 33 1.51 7.53 -2.07
N MET A 34 0.60 7.99 -1.20
CA MET A 34 0.42 7.43 0.15
C MET A 34 -0.06 5.98 0.13
N LEU A 35 -0.99 5.63 -0.77
CA LEU A 35 -1.44 4.24 -0.94
C LEU A 35 -0.29 3.36 -1.44
N ARG A 36 0.48 3.82 -2.42
CA ARG A 36 1.68 3.12 -2.90
C ARG A 36 2.69 2.91 -1.78
N GLU A 37 2.98 3.94 -1.00
CA GLU A 37 3.87 3.89 0.17
C GLU A 37 3.39 2.85 1.20
N GLN A 38 2.09 2.80 1.50
CA GLN A 38 1.52 1.80 2.41
C GLN A 38 1.67 0.38 1.88
N HIS A 39 1.46 0.16 0.58
CA HIS A 39 1.67 -1.14 -0.04
C HIS A 39 3.15 -1.55 0.02
N LEU A 40 4.07 -0.63 -0.26
CA LEU A 40 5.51 -0.88 -0.18
C LEU A 40 5.95 -1.28 1.24
N ARG A 41 5.45 -0.58 2.27
CA ARG A 41 5.74 -0.92 3.68
C ARG A 41 5.27 -2.33 4.03
N LYS A 42 4.06 -2.71 3.62
CA LYS A 42 3.54 -4.07 3.84
C LYS A 42 4.40 -5.13 3.15
N VAL A 43 4.84 -4.86 1.91
CA VAL A 43 5.74 -5.77 1.19
C VAL A 43 7.07 -5.88 1.92
N GLU A 44 7.65 -4.77 2.38
CA GLU A 44 8.90 -4.77 3.14
C GLU A 44 8.79 -5.58 4.43
N GLU A 45 7.73 -5.38 5.22
CA GLU A 45 7.47 -6.13 6.46
C GLU A 45 7.37 -7.64 6.19
N ALA A 46 6.61 -8.04 5.18
CA ALA A 46 6.46 -9.44 4.79
C ALA A 46 7.80 -10.06 4.33
N LEU A 47 8.59 -9.35 3.53
CA LEU A 47 9.90 -9.81 3.09
C LEU A 47 10.88 -9.92 4.26
N GLN A 48 10.86 -8.98 5.21
CA GLN A 48 11.68 -9.06 6.42
C GLN A 48 11.31 -10.29 7.27
N GLU A 49 10.02 -10.59 7.41
CA GLU A 49 9.56 -11.79 8.10
C GLU A 49 10.01 -13.07 7.39
N ALA A 50 9.87 -13.11 6.06
CA ALA A 50 10.34 -14.22 5.23
C ALA A 50 11.87 -14.45 5.39
N ILE A 51 12.68 -13.38 5.38
CA ILE A 51 14.13 -13.45 5.61
C ILE A 51 14.43 -14.02 7.00
N ARG A 52 13.71 -13.58 8.05
CA ARG A 52 13.90 -14.11 9.41
C ARG A 52 13.53 -15.60 9.50
N ALA A 53 12.45 -16.01 8.85
CA ALA A 53 12.04 -17.41 8.78
C ALA A 53 13.06 -18.27 8.03
N ALA A 54 13.52 -17.80 6.86
CA ALA A 54 14.54 -18.46 6.06
C ALA A 54 15.85 -18.66 6.83
N LYS A 55 16.31 -17.64 7.57
CA LYS A 55 17.49 -17.74 8.46
C LYS A 55 17.31 -18.81 9.54
N ARG A 56 16.13 -18.89 10.16
CA ARG A 56 15.82 -19.93 11.16
C ARG A 56 15.76 -21.34 10.55
N ALA A 57 15.31 -21.43 9.30
CA ALA A 57 15.28 -22.69 8.55
C ALA A 57 16.66 -23.11 7.99
N GLY A 58 17.71 -22.29 8.19
CA GLY A 58 19.04 -22.56 7.64
C GLY A 58 19.13 -22.37 6.13
N MET A 59 18.17 -21.68 5.53
CA MET A 59 18.18 -21.41 4.08
C MET A 59 19.27 -20.40 3.73
N THR A 60 19.93 -20.66 2.62
CA THR A 60 20.86 -19.72 1.99
C THR A 60 20.09 -18.58 1.31
N GLU A 61 20.76 -17.44 1.10
CA GLU A 61 20.20 -16.31 0.35
C GLU A 61 19.76 -16.72 -1.06
N LYS A 62 20.52 -17.62 -1.68
CA LYS A 62 20.23 -18.14 -3.02
C LYS A 62 18.92 -18.92 -3.04
N GLU A 63 18.73 -19.85 -2.11
CA GLU A 63 17.49 -20.65 -2.01
C GLU A 63 16.26 -19.76 -1.74
N LEU A 64 16.39 -18.76 -0.87
CA LEU A 64 15.31 -17.81 -0.61
C LEU A 64 14.94 -17.00 -1.87
N THR A 65 15.95 -16.53 -2.61
CA THR A 65 15.74 -15.75 -3.84
C THR A 65 15.13 -16.62 -4.95
N GLU A 66 15.59 -17.87 -5.10
CA GLU A 66 15.02 -18.83 -6.04
C GLU A 66 13.56 -19.15 -5.72
N MET A 67 13.24 -19.34 -4.43
CA MET A 67 11.87 -19.57 -3.97
C MET A 67 10.96 -18.37 -4.27
N LEU A 68 11.41 -17.15 -3.99
CA LEU A 68 10.66 -15.93 -4.32
C LEU A 68 10.38 -15.83 -5.82
N ASN A 69 11.41 -16.04 -6.66
CA ASN A 69 11.25 -16.01 -8.11
C ASN A 69 10.30 -17.08 -8.63
N LEU A 70 10.28 -18.27 -8.01
CA LEU A 70 9.37 -19.35 -8.36
C LEU A 70 7.91 -18.97 -8.01
N LEU A 71 7.67 -18.41 -6.84
CA LEU A 71 6.33 -17.96 -6.42
C LEU A 71 5.78 -16.87 -7.35
N ILE A 72 6.60 -15.88 -7.72
CA ILE A 72 6.21 -14.82 -8.66
C ILE A 72 5.79 -15.41 -10.01
N LYS A 73 6.58 -16.35 -10.55
CA LYS A 73 6.25 -17.01 -11.82
C LYS A 73 4.96 -17.81 -11.75
N MET A 74 4.62 -18.37 -10.59
CA MET A 74 3.39 -19.12 -10.40
C MET A 74 2.16 -18.19 -10.36
N GLU A 75 2.25 -17.04 -9.70
CA GLU A 75 1.18 -16.03 -9.70
C GLU A 75 0.95 -15.41 -11.09
N GLU A 76 1.99 -15.26 -11.92
CA GLU A 76 1.85 -14.77 -13.30
C GLU A 76 1.15 -15.77 -14.25
N GLN A 77 0.96 -17.03 -13.82
CA GLN A 77 0.32 -18.08 -14.62
C GLN A 77 -1.18 -18.27 -14.27
N GLU A 78 -1.71 -17.53 -13.29
CA GLU A 78 -3.14 -17.48 -12.93
C GLU A 78 -3.82 -16.22 -13.48
#